data_AF-A0A8S0FU96-F1
#
_entry.id   AF-A0A8S0FU96-F1
#
_cell.length_a   1.000
_cell.length_b   1.000
_cell.length_c   1.000
_cell.angle_alpha   90.00
_cell.angle_beta   90.00
_cell.angle_gamma   90.00
#
_symmetry.space_group_name_H-M   'P 1'
#
loop_
_entity.id
_entity.type
_entity.pdbx_description
1 polymer ?
#
loop_
_entity_poly.entity_id
_entity_poly.type
_entity_poly.pdbx_seq_one_letter_code
_entity_poly.pdbx_strand_id
1 'polypeptide(L)'
;MSEQPIRSAYLISQADFVGCHQLQFIDKYQMAERLKPGGIFLLNTPYSAAEVWSRLPQEVQAVLNQKKARFYVINAAKIARECGLAARINTVMQMAFFHLTQILPGDSALAELQGAIAKSYSSKGQDLVERNWQALIGLALARESVEEVPLQPVNPHSANRPPVVSDAAPDFVKTVTAAMLAGLGDALPVSALPPDGTWPMGTTRWEKRNIAEEIPIWKEELCTQCNHCVAACPHSAIRAKVVPPEAMENAPASLHSLDVKSRDMRGQKYVLQVAPEDCTGCNLCVEVCPAKDRQNPEIKAINMRLVAPGTCRRRENQLRFLPQPARNRS
;
A
#
# COMPACT_ATOMS: atom_id res chain seq x y z
N MET A 1 -16.75 -23.68 -1.89
CA MET A 1 -18.16 -24.12 -1.74
C MET A 1 -18.20 -25.60 -2.12
N SER A 2 -19.11 -26.38 -1.52
CA SER A 2 -19.20 -27.82 -1.79
C SER A 2 -20.65 -28.25 -1.67
N GLU A 3 -21.07 -29.18 -2.52
CA GLU A 3 -22.33 -29.91 -2.38
C GLU A 3 -22.30 -30.87 -1.19
N GLN A 4 -21.10 -31.21 -0.71
CA GLN A 4 -20.90 -32.05 0.47
C GLN A 4 -20.64 -31.20 1.73
N PRO A 5 -20.98 -31.73 2.92
CA PRO A 5 -20.66 -31.07 4.17
C PRO A 5 -19.16 -30.77 4.31
N ILE A 6 -18.82 -29.51 4.53
CA ILE A 6 -17.43 -29.06 4.70
C ILE A 6 -16.95 -29.46 6.10
N ARG A 7 -16.00 -30.39 6.16
CA ARG A 7 -15.34 -30.84 7.40
C ARG A 7 -13.94 -30.24 7.61
N SER A 8 -13.48 -29.40 6.69
CA SER A 8 -12.13 -28.82 6.70
C SER A 8 -12.04 -27.65 7.68
N ALA A 9 -11.73 -27.94 8.94
CA ALA A 9 -11.46 -26.95 9.99
C ALA A 9 -9.99 -26.47 9.98
N TYR A 10 -9.44 -26.19 8.80
CA TYR A 10 -8.05 -25.76 8.60
C TYR A 10 -7.95 -24.75 7.46
N LEU A 11 -6.81 -24.03 7.38
CA LEU A 11 -6.58 -23.03 6.33
C LEU A 11 -6.44 -23.68 4.94
N ILE A 12 -6.93 -22.98 3.91
CA ILE A 12 -6.82 -23.45 2.53
C ILE A 12 -5.34 -23.49 2.11
N SER A 13 -4.86 -24.68 1.74
CA SER A 13 -3.52 -24.92 1.22
C SER A 13 -3.47 -24.90 -0.32
N GLN A 14 -4.57 -25.30 -0.95
CA GLN A 14 -4.74 -25.37 -2.41
C GLN A 14 -6.04 -24.69 -2.81
N ALA A 15 -5.93 -23.52 -3.43
CA ALA A 15 -7.07 -22.67 -3.77
C ALA A 15 -7.42 -22.76 -5.27
N ASP A 16 -8.71 -22.87 -5.58
CA ASP A 16 -9.23 -22.79 -6.96
C ASP A 16 -9.30 -21.33 -7.45
N PHE A 17 -9.42 -20.37 -6.53
CA PHE A 17 -9.43 -18.93 -6.78
C PHE A 17 -8.59 -18.21 -5.72
N VAL A 18 -7.71 -17.30 -6.14
CA VAL A 18 -6.95 -16.40 -5.26
C VAL A 18 -7.14 -14.97 -5.75
N GLY A 19 -7.63 -14.09 -4.87
CA GLY A 19 -7.79 -12.66 -5.13
C GLY A 19 -6.73 -11.83 -4.40
N CYS A 20 -5.94 -11.06 -5.15
CA CYS A 20 -4.98 -10.10 -4.62
C CYS A 20 -5.54 -8.69 -4.75
N HIS A 21 -6.10 -8.15 -3.66
CA HIS A 21 -6.83 -6.88 -3.67
C HIS A 21 -5.93 -5.64 -3.55
N GLN A 22 -4.65 -5.83 -3.24
CA GLN A 22 -3.66 -4.76 -3.13
C GLN A 22 -2.40 -5.19 -3.88
N LEU A 23 -1.97 -4.39 -4.86
CA LEU A 23 -0.86 -4.74 -5.75
C LEU A 23 0.43 -5.09 -4.98
N GLN A 24 0.77 -4.31 -3.95
CA GLN A 24 1.99 -4.47 -3.14
C GLN A 24 2.12 -5.83 -2.43
N PHE A 25 1.05 -6.62 -2.35
CA PHE A 25 1.10 -7.94 -1.73
C PHE A 25 1.81 -8.97 -2.61
N ILE A 26 1.84 -8.76 -3.93
CA ILE A 26 2.54 -9.64 -4.86
C ILE A 26 4.06 -9.65 -4.62
N ASP A 27 4.57 -8.53 -4.12
CA ASP A 27 5.98 -8.31 -3.79
C ASP A 27 6.35 -8.83 -2.40
N LYS A 28 5.37 -9.21 -1.56
CA LYS A 28 5.60 -9.57 -0.14
C LYS A 28 5.19 -10.98 0.20
N TYR A 29 4.06 -11.45 -0.32
CA TYR A 29 3.44 -12.69 0.09
C TYR A 29 3.42 -13.72 -1.03
N GLN A 30 3.54 -14.98 -0.62
CA GLN A 30 3.42 -16.13 -1.51
C GLN A 30 1.95 -16.45 -1.82
N MET A 31 1.30 -15.56 -2.59
CA MET A 31 -0.12 -15.67 -2.93
C MET A 31 -0.37 -16.67 -4.08
N ALA A 32 0.39 -16.55 -5.17
CA ALA A 32 0.21 -17.39 -6.36
C ALA A 32 0.59 -18.85 -6.08
N GLU A 33 1.48 -19.07 -5.12
CA GLU A 33 2.01 -20.37 -4.71
C GLU A 33 0.90 -21.28 -4.14
N ARG A 34 -0.13 -20.68 -3.50
CA ARG A 34 -1.31 -21.39 -2.96
C ARG A 34 -2.33 -21.78 -4.02
N LEU A 35 -2.15 -21.33 -5.26
CA LEU A 35 -3.07 -21.64 -6.35
C LEU A 35 -2.93 -23.11 -6.78
N LYS A 36 -4.06 -23.75 -7.07
CA LYS A 36 -4.10 -25.04 -7.75
C LYS A 36 -3.71 -24.89 -9.23
N PRO A 37 -3.19 -25.95 -9.87
CA PRO A 37 -3.05 -25.95 -11.32
C PRO A 37 -4.38 -25.64 -12.02
N GLY A 38 -4.39 -24.71 -12.99
CA GLY A 38 -5.59 -24.24 -13.69
C GLY A 38 -6.48 -23.26 -12.89
N GLY A 39 -6.08 -22.92 -11.66
CA GLY A 39 -6.82 -22.00 -10.80
C GLY A 39 -6.86 -20.57 -11.34
N ILE A 40 -7.76 -19.76 -10.79
CA ILE A 40 -7.94 -18.35 -11.15
C ILE A 40 -7.12 -17.47 -10.20
N PHE A 41 -6.27 -16.61 -10.77
CA PHE A 41 -5.60 -15.55 -10.02
C PHE A 41 -6.14 -14.19 -10.46
N LEU A 42 -6.76 -13.45 -9.55
CA LEU A 42 -7.28 -12.10 -9.81
C LEU A 42 -6.42 -11.07 -9.10
N LEU A 43 -5.88 -10.09 -9.83
CA LEU A 43 -5.06 -9.00 -9.27
C LEU A 43 -5.73 -7.64 -9.46
N ASN A 44 -5.93 -6.92 -8.36
CA ASN A 44 -6.30 -5.51 -8.40
C ASN A 44 -5.06 -4.66 -8.67
N THR A 45 -5.04 -3.95 -9.79
CA THR A 45 -3.90 -3.17 -10.26
C THR A 45 -4.35 -1.97 -11.10
N PRO A 46 -3.61 -0.85 -11.07
CA PRO A 46 -3.89 0.27 -11.97
C PRO A 46 -3.44 0.01 -13.42
N TYR A 47 -2.64 -1.04 -13.67
CA TYR A 47 -2.04 -1.37 -14.96
C TYR A 47 -2.95 -2.25 -15.82
N SER A 48 -2.86 -2.07 -17.14
CA SER A 48 -3.60 -2.86 -18.13
C SER A 48 -3.07 -4.30 -18.24
N ALA A 49 -3.85 -5.20 -18.88
CA ALA A 49 -3.42 -6.57 -19.14
C ALA A 49 -2.13 -6.66 -19.98
N ALA A 50 -1.90 -5.69 -20.87
CA ALA A 50 -0.69 -5.64 -21.69
C ALA A 50 0.59 -5.30 -20.90
N GLU A 51 0.47 -4.49 -19.85
CA GLU A 51 1.62 -3.98 -19.10
C GLU A 51 1.94 -4.81 -17.85
N VAL A 52 0.91 -5.39 -17.23
CA VAL A 52 1.03 -6.00 -15.90
C VAL A 52 2.03 -7.15 -15.85
N TRP A 53 2.13 -7.96 -16.91
CA TRP A 53 3.02 -9.13 -16.93
C TRP A 53 4.47 -8.75 -16.64
N SER A 54 4.97 -7.73 -17.33
CA SER A 54 6.34 -7.22 -17.18
C SER A 54 6.64 -6.61 -15.80
N ARG A 55 5.59 -6.23 -15.06
CA ARG A 55 5.68 -5.61 -13.73
C ARG A 55 5.62 -6.63 -12.59
N LEU A 56 5.17 -7.86 -12.86
CA LEU A 56 5.15 -8.92 -11.86
C LEU A 56 6.58 -9.38 -11.54
N PRO A 57 6.87 -9.77 -10.30
CA PRO A 57 8.12 -10.44 -9.97
C PRO A 57 8.36 -11.70 -10.81
N GLN A 58 9.60 -12.00 -11.16
CA GLN A 58 9.96 -13.19 -11.95
C GLN A 58 9.44 -14.49 -11.30
N GLU A 59 9.51 -14.58 -9.97
CA GLU A 59 9.04 -15.72 -9.19
C GLU A 59 7.53 -15.92 -9.36
N VAL A 60 6.77 -14.83 -9.38
CA VAL A 60 5.31 -14.87 -9.55
C VAL A 60 4.96 -15.30 -10.98
N GLN A 61 5.65 -14.77 -11.99
CA GLN A 61 5.49 -15.19 -13.39
C GLN A 61 5.77 -16.69 -13.55
N ALA A 62 6.86 -17.17 -12.95
CA ALA A 62 7.24 -18.58 -12.97
C ALA A 62 6.16 -19.47 -12.32
N VAL A 63 5.62 -19.06 -11.17
CA VAL A 63 4.56 -19.80 -10.47
C VAL A 63 3.26 -19.81 -11.28
N LEU A 64 2.83 -18.67 -11.85
CA LEU A 64 1.63 -18.61 -12.69
C LEU A 64 1.76 -19.52 -13.92
N ASN A 65 2.93 -19.55 -14.55
CA ASN A 65 3.24 -20.47 -15.65
C ASN A 65 3.23 -21.94 -15.22
N GLN A 66 3.91 -22.28 -14.13
CA GLN A 66 3.96 -23.64 -13.60
C GLN A 66 2.56 -24.17 -13.27
N LYS A 67 1.71 -23.30 -12.70
CA LYS A 67 0.33 -23.64 -12.36
C LYS A 67 -0.62 -23.57 -13.56
N LYS A 68 -0.18 -23.11 -14.74
CA LYS A 68 -1.07 -22.83 -15.88
C LYS A 68 -2.28 -22.00 -15.42
N ALA A 69 -2.01 -20.96 -14.63
CA ALA A 69 -3.03 -20.14 -14.00
C ALA A 69 -3.86 -19.38 -15.03
N ARG A 70 -5.15 -19.21 -14.76
CA ARG A 70 -6.00 -18.24 -15.47
C ARG A 70 -5.84 -16.90 -14.78
N PHE A 71 -5.06 -16.00 -15.37
CA PHE A 71 -4.68 -14.74 -14.74
C PHE A 71 -5.55 -13.60 -15.23
N TYR A 72 -6.16 -12.86 -14.30
CA TYR A 72 -7.01 -11.71 -14.57
C TYR A 72 -6.57 -10.48 -13.80
N VAL A 73 -6.81 -9.31 -14.37
CA VAL A 73 -6.59 -8.01 -13.73
C VAL A 73 -7.84 -7.15 -13.72
N ILE A 74 -7.92 -6.26 -12.74
CA ILE A 74 -8.97 -5.26 -12.63
C ILE A 74 -8.42 -4.00 -11.96
N ASN A 75 -8.84 -2.82 -12.40
CA ASN A 75 -8.57 -1.56 -11.70
C ASN A 75 -9.74 -1.17 -10.80
N ALA A 76 -9.88 -1.87 -9.68
CA ALA A 76 -11.05 -1.71 -8.81
C ALA A 76 -11.11 -0.31 -8.17
N ALA A 77 -9.97 0.33 -7.94
CA ALA A 77 -9.92 1.69 -7.39
C ALA A 77 -10.43 2.74 -8.37
N LYS A 78 -10.11 2.62 -9.67
CA LYS A 78 -10.66 3.49 -10.72
C LYS A 78 -12.17 3.34 -10.80
N ILE A 79 -12.65 2.09 -10.87
CA ILE A 79 -14.08 1.80 -10.97
C ILE A 79 -14.84 2.31 -9.73
N ALA A 80 -14.30 2.10 -8.53
CA ALA A 80 -14.90 2.61 -7.29
C ALA A 80 -15.04 4.14 -7.30
N ARG A 81 -14.06 4.88 -7.83
CA ARG A 81 -14.14 6.34 -7.95
C ARG A 81 -15.18 6.78 -8.99
N GLU A 82 -15.20 6.16 -10.16
CA GLU A 82 -16.15 6.45 -11.23
C GLU A 82 -17.60 6.17 -10.79
N CYS A 83 -17.79 5.16 -9.96
CA CYS A 83 -19.08 4.81 -9.38
C CYS A 83 -19.44 5.57 -8.09
N GLY A 84 -18.64 6.53 -7.63
CA GLY A 84 -18.93 7.31 -6.43
C GLY A 84 -18.77 6.55 -5.09
N LEU A 85 -18.07 5.43 -5.08
CA LEU A 85 -17.76 4.61 -3.89
C LEU A 85 -16.44 5.03 -3.20
N ALA A 86 -15.84 6.14 -3.62
CA ALA A 86 -14.54 6.62 -3.17
C ALA A 86 -13.44 5.53 -3.30
N ALA A 87 -12.80 5.15 -2.21
CA ALA A 87 -11.73 4.12 -2.19
C ALA A 87 -12.24 2.70 -1.86
N ARG A 88 -13.55 2.46 -1.82
CA ARG A 88 -14.11 1.16 -1.41
C ARG A 88 -14.21 0.19 -2.60
N ILE A 89 -13.27 -0.75 -2.66
CA ILE A 89 -13.17 -1.75 -3.73
C ILE A 89 -13.90 -3.07 -3.44
N ASN A 90 -14.46 -3.26 -2.23
CA ASN A 90 -15.02 -4.54 -1.79
C ASN A 90 -16.11 -5.07 -2.72
N THR A 91 -17.09 -4.24 -3.08
CA THR A 91 -18.19 -4.62 -3.98
C THR A 91 -17.68 -4.94 -5.38
N VAL A 92 -16.69 -4.19 -5.86
CA VAL A 92 -16.04 -4.40 -7.16
C VAL A 92 -15.35 -5.76 -7.23
N MET A 93 -14.52 -6.06 -6.24
CA MET A 93 -13.78 -7.32 -6.15
C MET A 93 -14.72 -8.52 -5.95
N GLN A 94 -15.81 -8.34 -5.20
CA GLN A 94 -16.83 -9.39 -5.01
C GLN A 94 -17.57 -9.70 -6.31
N MET A 95 -17.89 -8.68 -7.12
CA MET A 95 -18.48 -8.88 -8.44
C MET A 95 -17.52 -9.65 -9.35
N ALA A 96 -16.25 -9.24 -9.41
CA ALA A 96 -15.22 -9.93 -10.18
C ALA A 96 -15.07 -11.40 -9.74
N PHE A 97 -15.14 -11.70 -8.44
CA PHE A 97 -15.15 -13.08 -7.93
C PHE A 97 -16.32 -13.89 -8.48
N PHE A 98 -17.56 -13.40 -8.41
CA PHE A 98 -18.72 -14.13 -8.94
C PHE A 98 -18.66 -14.29 -10.45
N HIS A 99 -18.24 -13.25 -11.16
CA HIS A 99 -18.07 -13.27 -12.61
C HIS A 99 -17.04 -14.30 -13.07
N LEU A 100 -15.90 -14.39 -12.39
CA LEU A 100 -14.83 -15.31 -12.79
C LEU A 100 -15.08 -16.76 -12.34
N THR A 101 -15.67 -16.95 -11.17
CA THR A 101 -15.87 -18.31 -10.62
C THR A 101 -17.11 -19.00 -11.13
N GLN A 102 -18.11 -18.26 -11.64
CA GLN A 102 -19.37 -18.80 -12.18
C GLN A 102 -20.08 -19.75 -11.20
N ILE A 103 -19.88 -19.56 -9.89
CA ILE A 103 -20.45 -20.43 -8.84
C ILE A 103 -21.97 -20.22 -8.71
N LEU A 104 -22.48 -19.05 -9.10
CA LEU A 104 -23.90 -18.77 -9.19
C LEU A 104 -24.33 -18.75 -10.66
N PRO A 105 -25.47 -19.36 -11.01
CA PRO A 105 -25.96 -19.36 -12.38
C PRO A 105 -26.37 -17.95 -12.83
N GLY A 106 -25.80 -17.49 -13.96
CA GLY A 106 -26.25 -16.33 -14.73
C GLY A 106 -26.50 -15.04 -13.93
N ASP A 107 -27.65 -14.41 -14.18
CA ASP A 107 -28.04 -13.11 -13.60
C ASP A 107 -28.42 -13.16 -12.12
N SER A 108 -28.51 -14.36 -11.52
CA SER A 108 -28.80 -14.53 -10.10
C SER A 108 -27.72 -13.93 -9.20
N ALA A 109 -26.45 -13.91 -9.64
CA ALA A 109 -25.37 -13.30 -8.86
C ALA A 109 -25.60 -11.79 -8.61
N LEU A 110 -26.16 -11.09 -9.60
CA LEU A 110 -26.45 -9.66 -9.48
C LEU A 110 -27.61 -9.42 -8.51
N ALA A 111 -28.69 -10.21 -8.63
CA ALA A 111 -29.85 -10.12 -7.76
C ALA A 111 -29.52 -10.44 -6.29
N GLU A 112 -28.72 -11.49 -6.04
CA GLU A 112 -28.26 -11.85 -4.70
C GLU A 112 -27.36 -10.77 -4.09
N LEU A 113 -26.46 -10.20 -4.90
CA LEU A 113 -25.58 -9.11 -4.45
C LEU A 113 -26.38 -7.85 -4.13
N GLN A 114 -27.39 -7.51 -4.94
CA GLN A 114 -28.34 -6.43 -4.67
C GLN A 114 -29.10 -6.66 -3.35
N GLY A 115 -29.62 -7.87 -3.13
CA GLY A 115 -30.31 -8.25 -1.89
C GLY A 115 -29.39 -8.16 -0.66
N ALA A 116 -28.14 -8.61 -0.78
CA ALA A 116 -27.15 -8.52 0.30
C ALA A 116 -26.79 -7.07 0.64
N ILE A 117 -26.67 -6.19 -0.36
CA ILE A 117 -26.43 -4.75 -0.17
C ILE A 117 -27.63 -4.12 0.53
N ALA A 118 -28.86 -4.38 0.06
CA ALA A 118 -30.07 -3.85 0.68
C ALA A 118 -30.17 -4.26 2.15
N LYS A 119 -29.91 -5.53 2.47
CA LYS A 119 -29.92 -6.02 3.86
C LYS A 119 -28.83 -5.37 4.71
N SER A 120 -27.61 -5.26 4.19
CA SER A 120 -26.45 -4.75 4.94
C SER A 120 -26.46 -3.24 5.15
N TYR A 121 -27.09 -2.48 4.25
CA TYR A 121 -27.07 -1.02 4.26
C TYR A 121 -28.45 -0.36 4.46
N SER A 122 -29.52 -1.13 4.63
CA SER A 122 -30.87 -0.62 4.92
C SER A 122 -30.91 0.35 6.11
N SER A 123 -30.09 0.08 7.14
CA SER A 123 -29.97 0.93 8.33
C SER A 123 -29.28 2.29 8.08
N LYS A 124 -28.64 2.49 6.94
CA LYS A 124 -27.87 3.70 6.59
C LYS A 124 -28.57 4.64 5.60
N GLY A 125 -29.82 4.35 5.25
CA GLY A 125 -30.67 5.17 4.38
C GLY A 125 -30.74 4.67 2.93
N GLN A 126 -31.90 4.87 2.30
CA GLN A 126 -32.18 4.42 0.93
C GLN A 126 -31.23 5.05 -0.10
N ASP A 127 -30.85 6.31 0.06
CA ASP A 127 -29.93 6.99 -0.87
C ASP A 127 -28.55 6.30 -0.95
N LEU A 128 -28.06 5.75 0.16
CA LEU A 128 -26.81 5.00 0.16
C LEU A 128 -26.96 3.65 -0.54
N VAL A 129 -28.10 2.97 -0.31
CA VAL A 129 -28.41 1.69 -0.97
C VAL A 129 -28.52 1.90 -2.47
N GLU A 130 -29.25 2.92 -2.92
CA GLU A 130 -29.45 3.25 -4.33
C GLU A 130 -28.12 3.61 -5.00
N ARG A 131 -27.27 4.42 -4.36
CA ARG A 131 -25.92 4.71 -4.87
C ARG A 131 -25.06 3.45 -5.04
N ASN A 132 -25.12 2.53 -4.07
CA ASN A 132 -24.40 1.27 -4.18
C ASN A 132 -24.99 0.38 -5.29
N TRP A 133 -26.31 0.45 -5.51
CA TRP A 133 -27.00 -0.29 -6.57
C TRP A 133 -26.66 0.25 -7.96
N GLN A 134 -26.66 1.57 -8.14
CA GLN A 134 -26.23 2.23 -9.39
C GLN A 134 -24.76 1.95 -9.68
N ALA A 135 -23.90 2.00 -8.65
CA ALA A 135 -22.52 1.55 -8.75
C ALA A 135 -22.44 0.08 -9.18
N LEU A 136 -23.29 -0.79 -8.62
CA LEU A 136 -23.36 -2.21 -8.96
C LEU A 136 -23.82 -2.45 -10.40
N ILE A 137 -24.79 -1.69 -10.90
CA ILE A 137 -25.27 -1.77 -12.28
C ILE A 137 -24.19 -1.27 -13.25
N GLY A 138 -23.53 -0.15 -12.92
CA GLY A 138 -22.34 0.31 -13.65
C GLY A 138 -21.21 -0.72 -13.63
N LEU A 139 -21.02 -1.41 -12.51
CA LEU A 139 -20.09 -2.53 -12.35
C LEU A 139 -20.49 -3.78 -13.15
N ALA A 140 -21.77 -4.09 -13.26
CA ALA A 140 -22.28 -5.21 -14.06
C ALA A 140 -22.07 -4.96 -15.56
N LEU A 141 -22.14 -3.70 -16.00
CA LEU A 141 -21.69 -3.27 -17.33
C LEU A 141 -20.16 -3.31 -17.44
N ALA A 142 -19.45 -3.09 -16.33
CA ALA A 142 -18.00 -3.27 -16.19
C ALA A 142 -17.54 -4.75 -16.10
N ARG A 143 -18.37 -5.73 -16.49
CA ARG A 143 -17.89 -7.11 -16.78
C ARG A 143 -16.71 -7.09 -17.76
N GLU A 144 -16.69 -6.12 -18.66
CA GLU A 144 -15.59 -5.86 -19.60
C GLU A 144 -14.32 -5.29 -18.95
N SER A 145 -14.36 -4.91 -17.68
CA SER A 145 -13.22 -4.33 -16.96
C SER A 145 -12.34 -5.36 -16.25
N VAL A 146 -12.76 -6.63 -16.25
CA VAL A 146 -11.89 -7.74 -15.84
C VAL A 146 -11.21 -8.26 -17.11
N GLU A 147 -9.92 -7.98 -17.23
CA GLU A 147 -9.16 -8.35 -18.40
C GLU A 147 -8.39 -9.65 -18.13
N GLU A 148 -8.49 -10.61 -19.04
CA GLU A 148 -7.62 -11.79 -19.02
C GLU A 148 -6.23 -11.43 -19.51
N VAL A 149 -5.22 -11.87 -18.78
CA VAL A 149 -3.82 -11.68 -19.12
C VAL A 149 -3.28 -13.00 -19.64
N PRO A 150 -2.88 -13.08 -20.93
CA PRO A 150 -2.27 -14.30 -21.45
C PRO A 150 -0.96 -14.56 -20.70
N LEU A 151 -0.75 -15.80 -20.29
CA LEU A 151 0.52 -16.24 -19.74
C LEU A 151 1.63 -16.05 -20.79
N GLN A 152 2.74 -15.47 -20.38
CA GLN A 152 3.90 -15.24 -21.23
C GLN A 152 5.13 -15.93 -20.61
N PRO A 153 6.23 -16.11 -21.37
CA PRO A 153 7.49 -16.54 -20.77
C PRO A 153 7.92 -15.60 -19.64
N VAL A 154 8.70 -16.13 -18.70
CA VAL A 154 9.28 -15.31 -17.62
C VAL A 154 10.15 -14.23 -18.27
N ASN A 155 9.84 -12.97 -18.00
CA ASN A 155 10.58 -11.85 -18.53
C ASN A 155 11.85 -11.63 -17.68
N PRO A 156 13.06 -11.80 -18.26
CA PRO A 156 14.31 -11.64 -17.52
C PRO A 156 14.58 -10.19 -17.08
N HIS A 157 13.87 -9.20 -17.64
CA HIS A 157 13.97 -7.80 -17.26
C HIS A 157 13.01 -7.40 -16.13
N SER A 158 12.08 -8.29 -15.76
CA SER A 158 11.24 -8.05 -14.59
C SER A 158 12.08 -8.14 -13.32
N ALA A 159 11.72 -7.36 -12.30
CA ALA A 159 12.40 -7.44 -11.02
C ALA A 159 12.16 -8.80 -10.36
N ASN A 160 13.10 -9.25 -9.53
CA ASN A 160 12.80 -10.30 -8.54
C ASN A 160 11.96 -9.71 -7.41
N ARG A 161 11.28 -10.58 -6.67
CA ARG A 161 10.54 -10.18 -5.48
C ARG A 161 11.52 -9.46 -4.52
N PRO A 162 11.24 -8.21 -4.12
CA PRO A 162 12.16 -7.46 -3.27
C PRO A 162 12.29 -8.15 -1.89
N PRO A 163 13.43 -7.99 -1.21
CA PRO A 163 13.57 -8.51 0.14
C PRO A 163 12.57 -7.81 1.07
N VAL A 164 11.97 -8.57 1.99
CA VAL A 164 10.92 -8.08 2.91
C VAL A 164 11.45 -6.98 3.83
N VAL A 165 12.72 -7.05 4.18
CA VAL A 165 13.45 -6.03 4.93
C VAL A 165 14.77 -5.71 4.20
N SER A 166 15.34 -4.54 4.47
CA SER A 166 16.64 -4.16 3.88
C SER A 166 17.78 -5.08 4.35
N ASP A 167 18.75 -5.34 3.47
CA ASP A 167 19.98 -6.07 3.81
C ASP A 167 20.84 -5.39 4.89
N ALA A 168 20.64 -4.08 5.10
CA ALA A 168 21.27 -3.33 6.19
C ALA A 168 20.66 -3.63 7.57
N ALA A 169 19.57 -4.39 7.63
CA ALA A 169 18.94 -4.76 8.90
C ALA A 169 19.81 -5.78 9.68
N PRO A 170 19.70 -5.80 11.02
CA PRO A 170 20.37 -6.82 11.85
C PRO A 170 19.96 -8.24 11.45
N ASP A 171 20.83 -9.22 11.68
CA ASP A 171 20.60 -10.60 11.26
C ASP A 171 19.30 -11.18 11.80
N PHE A 172 18.96 -10.93 13.06
CA PHE A 172 17.68 -11.36 13.65
C PHE A 172 16.47 -10.80 12.90
N VAL A 173 16.56 -9.57 12.39
CA VAL A 173 15.48 -8.96 11.61
C VAL A 173 15.39 -9.61 10.23
N LYS A 174 16.52 -9.89 9.58
CA LYS A 174 16.56 -10.53 8.24
C LYS A 174 16.12 -11.98 8.25
N THR A 175 16.37 -12.71 9.34
CA THR A 175 16.08 -14.16 9.40
C THR A 175 14.74 -14.44 10.06
N VAL A 176 14.49 -13.89 11.25
CA VAL A 176 13.29 -14.20 12.06
C VAL A 176 12.16 -13.25 11.72
N THR A 177 12.40 -11.93 11.85
CA THR A 177 11.32 -10.94 11.67
C THR A 177 10.82 -10.90 10.22
N ALA A 178 11.72 -10.96 9.24
CA ALA A 178 11.36 -10.96 7.83
C ALA A 178 10.53 -12.18 7.42
N ALA A 179 10.87 -13.38 7.94
CA ALA A 179 10.08 -14.59 7.69
C ALA A 179 8.67 -14.48 8.26
N MET A 180 8.53 -13.96 9.48
CA MET A 180 7.22 -13.71 10.09
C MET A 180 6.41 -12.67 9.29
N LEU A 181 7.04 -11.56 8.87
CA LEU A 181 6.42 -10.53 8.04
C LEU A 181 6.01 -11.04 6.65
N ALA A 182 6.70 -12.04 6.10
CA ALA A 182 6.37 -12.71 4.84
C ALA A 182 5.21 -13.72 4.97
N GLY A 183 4.69 -13.95 6.19
CA GLY A 183 3.71 -15.00 6.47
C GLY A 183 4.31 -16.41 6.49
N LEU A 184 5.63 -16.52 6.71
CA LEU A 184 6.39 -17.77 6.80
C LEU A 184 6.85 -18.07 8.23
N GLY A 185 6.15 -17.52 9.23
CA GLY A 185 6.50 -17.70 10.64
C GLY A 185 6.46 -19.16 11.10
N ASP A 186 5.50 -19.95 10.61
CA ASP A 186 5.37 -21.38 10.93
C ASP A 186 6.53 -22.24 10.41
N ALA A 187 7.32 -21.73 9.45
CA ALA A 187 8.50 -22.43 8.93
C ALA A 187 9.74 -22.23 9.81
N LEU A 188 9.70 -21.30 10.78
CA LEU A 188 10.82 -21.05 11.67
C LEU A 188 10.94 -22.18 12.71
N PRO A 189 12.14 -22.78 12.89
CA PRO A 189 12.34 -23.76 13.94
C PRO A 189 12.28 -23.09 15.32
N VAL A 190 11.95 -23.87 16.36
CA VAL A 190 11.94 -23.38 17.75
C VAL A 190 13.29 -22.75 18.14
N SER A 191 14.40 -23.27 17.61
CA SER A 191 15.76 -22.74 17.85
C SER A 191 16.01 -21.34 17.28
N ALA A 192 15.14 -20.82 16.42
CA ALA A 192 15.25 -19.46 15.89
C ALA A 192 14.75 -18.40 16.90
N LEU A 193 14.02 -18.80 17.93
CA LEU A 193 13.39 -17.90 18.89
C LEU A 193 14.19 -17.84 20.21
N PRO A 194 14.33 -16.66 20.83
CA PRO A 194 14.92 -16.55 22.15
C PRO A 194 14.08 -17.31 23.19
N PRO A 195 14.70 -18.13 24.06
CA PRO A 195 13.97 -18.99 25.00
C PRO A 195 13.21 -18.21 26.08
N ASP A 196 13.61 -16.97 26.35
CA ASP A 196 12.99 -16.05 27.31
C ASP A 196 11.96 -15.12 26.67
N GLY A 197 11.73 -15.25 25.36
CA GLY A 197 10.82 -14.40 24.62
C GLY A 197 11.25 -12.94 24.49
N THR A 198 12.55 -12.64 24.56
CA THR A 198 13.09 -11.29 24.34
C THR A 198 13.17 -10.95 22.84
N TRP A 199 12.96 -9.67 22.49
CA TRP A 199 13.05 -9.18 21.10
C TRP A 199 13.93 -7.93 21.00
N PRO A 200 14.70 -7.76 19.90
CA PRO A 200 15.44 -6.52 19.66
C PRO A 200 14.53 -5.31 19.54
N MET A 201 14.98 -4.17 20.07
CA MET A 201 14.26 -2.90 19.93
C MET A 201 14.51 -2.24 18.57
N GLY A 202 13.59 -1.36 18.15
CA GLY A 202 13.78 -0.52 16.96
C GLY A 202 13.68 -1.27 15.63
N THR A 203 13.03 -2.44 15.59
CA THR A 203 12.88 -3.29 14.41
C THR A 203 11.89 -2.72 13.38
N THR A 204 10.88 -1.96 13.83
CA THR A 204 9.86 -1.35 12.96
C THR A 204 10.44 -0.44 11.87
N ARG A 205 11.63 0.12 12.09
CA ARG A 205 12.33 0.95 11.10
C ARG A 205 12.67 0.20 9.81
N TRP A 206 12.67 -1.13 9.82
CA TRP A 206 13.02 -1.99 8.70
C TRP A 206 11.81 -2.48 7.91
N GLU A 207 10.58 -2.33 8.43
CA GLU A 207 9.37 -2.87 7.79
C GLU A 207 8.97 -2.13 6.52
N LYS A 208 9.13 -0.79 6.51
CA LYS A 208 8.91 0.10 5.36
C LYS A 208 7.64 -0.26 4.58
N ARG A 209 6.52 -0.32 5.30
CA ARG A 209 5.27 -0.95 4.86
C ARG A 209 4.68 -0.34 3.59
N ASN A 210 4.88 0.96 3.37
CA ASN A 210 4.46 1.74 2.20
C ASN A 210 2.97 1.55 1.85
N ILE A 211 2.10 1.82 2.83
CA ILE A 211 0.65 1.54 2.75
C ILE A 211 -0.19 2.76 2.39
N ALA A 212 0.39 3.96 2.40
CA ALA A 212 -0.35 5.19 2.13
C ALA A 212 -0.53 5.43 0.63
N GLU A 213 -1.77 5.66 0.21
CA GLU A 213 -2.07 6.13 -1.16
C GLU A 213 -1.66 7.59 -1.36
N GLU A 214 -1.81 8.40 -0.31
CA GLU A 214 -1.41 9.80 -0.28
C GLU A 214 -0.46 10.08 0.87
N ILE A 215 0.52 10.94 0.63
CA ILE A 215 1.46 11.40 1.66
C ILE A 215 1.49 12.94 1.70
N PRO A 216 1.80 13.52 2.87
CA PRO A 216 1.95 14.95 2.98
C PRO A 216 3.17 15.46 2.18
N ILE A 217 2.97 16.51 1.39
CA ILE A 217 4.00 17.20 0.62
C ILE A 217 4.19 18.59 1.20
N TRP A 218 5.43 18.89 1.58
CA TRP A 218 5.84 20.17 2.13
C TRP A 218 5.88 21.25 1.04
N LYS A 219 5.38 22.44 1.38
CA LYS A 219 5.54 23.70 0.64
C LYS A 219 6.32 24.66 1.52
N GLU A 220 7.57 24.90 1.16
CA GLU A 220 8.55 25.58 2.00
C GLU A 220 8.18 27.05 2.22
N GLU A 221 7.68 27.71 1.17
CA GLU A 221 7.36 29.15 1.16
C GLU A 221 6.34 29.55 2.24
N LEU A 222 5.41 28.65 2.55
CA LEU A 222 4.35 28.88 3.53
C LEU A 222 4.78 28.47 4.95
N CYS A 223 5.87 27.74 5.11
CA CYS A 223 6.20 27.08 6.36
C CYS A 223 6.64 28.07 7.46
N THR A 224 5.99 27.98 8.63
CA THR A 224 6.32 28.79 9.81
C THR A 224 7.35 28.14 10.75
N GLN A 225 7.79 26.90 10.47
CA GLN A 225 8.73 26.13 11.31
C GLN A 225 8.21 25.85 12.73
N CYS A 226 6.87 25.72 12.89
CA CYS A 226 6.21 25.49 14.19
C CYS A 226 6.26 24.03 14.70
N ASN A 227 6.64 23.06 13.86
CA ASN A 227 6.71 21.62 14.17
C ASN A 227 5.41 20.95 14.64
N HIS A 228 4.23 21.59 14.52
CA HIS A 228 2.95 20.94 14.85
C HIS A 228 2.70 19.67 14.04
N CYS A 229 3.07 19.68 12.76
CA CYS A 229 2.96 18.51 11.89
C CYS A 229 3.81 17.31 12.38
N VAL A 230 4.98 17.58 12.97
CA VAL A 230 5.86 16.55 13.56
C VAL A 230 5.25 16.00 14.85
N ALA A 231 4.79 16.88 15.75
CA ALA A 231 4.19 16.50 17.02
C ALA A 231 2.89 15.71 16.86
N ALA A 232 2.07 16.07 15.86
CA ALA A 232 0.78 15.42 15.61
C ALA A 232 0.91 14.07 14.87
N CYS A 233 2.08 13.70 14.37
CA CYS A 233 2.24 12.48 13.59
C CYS A 233 2.26 11.23 14.51
N PRO A 234 1.25 10.35 14.43
CA PRO A 234 1.18 9.19 15.32
C PRO A 234 2.20 8.09 15.01
N HIS A 235 2.91 8.18 13.87
CA HIS A 235 3.87 7.17 13.40
C HIS A 235 5.31 7.69 13.31
N SER A 236 5.57 8.94 13.71
CA SER A 236 6.87 9.59 13.50
C SER A 236 7.34 9.56 12.03
N ALA A 237 6.38 9.55 11.10
CA ALA A 237 6.61 9.48 9.66
C ALA A 237 6.96 10.86 9.06
N ILE A 238 6.75 11.95 9.78
CA ILE A 238 7.23 13.28 9.40
C ILE A 238 8.12 13.82 10.52
N ARG A 239 9.31 14.32 10.14
CA ARG A 239 10.33 14.76 11.08
C ARG A 239 10.97 16.05 10.59
N ALA A 240 11.35 16.90 11.53
CA ALA A 240 12.14 18.09 11.24
C ALA A 240 13.54 17.95 11.83
N LYS A 241 14.55 18.49 11.13
CA LYS A 241 15.91 18.66 11.65
C LYS A 241 16.38 20.09 11.43
N VAL A 242 17.22 20.55 12.34
CA VAL A 242 18.04 21.75 12.16
C VAL A 242 19.47 21.28 11.96
N VAL A 243 20.04 21.67 10.83
CA VAL A 243 21.35 21.20 10.38
C VAL A 243 22.22 22.37 9.95
N PRO A 244 23.55 22.25 10.06
CA PRO A 244 24.45 23.30 9.62
C PRO A 244 24.49 23.32 8.06
N PRO A 245 24.74 24.48 7.41
CA PRO A 245 24.66 24.61 5.96
C PRO A 245 25.52 23.60 5.18
N GLU A 246 26.66 23.21 5.73
CA GLU A 246 27.61 22.27 5.14
C GLU A 246 26.98 20.88 4.96
N ALA A 247 26.02 20.51 5.83
CA ALA A 247 25.29 19.25 5.71
C ALA A 247 24.37 19.20 4.47
N MET A 248 24.10 20.36 3.84
CA MET A 248 23.25 20.51 2.66
C MET A 248 24.02 20.63 1.34
N GLU A 249 25.35 20.82 1.36
CA GLU A 249 26.15 21.01 0.14
C GLU A 249 26.06 19.82 -0.84
N ASN A 250 25.99 18.60 -0.30
CA ASN A 250 25.86 17.36 -1.06
C ASN A 250 24.46 16.73 -0.94
N ALA A 251 23.45 17.54 -0.61
CA ALA A 251 22.07 17.07 -0.59
C ALA A 251 21.52 16.93 -2.01
N PRO A 252 20.65 15.94 -2.29
CA PRO A 252 19.91 15.89 -3.54
C PRO A 252 19.15 17.21 -3.76
N ALA A 253 19.04 17.66 -5.01
CA ALA A 253 18.28 18.88 -5.34
C ALA A 253 16.80 18.81 -4.90
N SER A 254 16.26 17.60 -4.72
CA SER A 254 14.93 17.35 -4.18
C SER A 254 14.80 17.48 -2.67
N LEU A 255 15.91 17.58 -1.92
CA LEU A 255 15.89 17.77 -0.46
C LEU A 255 15.89 19.27 -0.15
N HIS A 256 14.70 19.83 -0.07
CA HIS A 256 14.51 21.24 0.20
C HIS A 256 14.86 21.61 1.65
N SER A 257 15.25 22.86 1.86
CA SER A 257 15.54 23.42 3.19
C SER A 257 15.19 24.91 3.26
N LEU A 258 15.02 25.42 4.47
CA LEU A 258 14.78 26.83 4.76
C LEU A 258 15.84 27.36 5.73
N ASP A 259 16.10 28.66 5.74
CA ASP A 259 16.84 29.26 6.84
C ASP A 259 16.04 29.22 8.14
N VAL A 260 16.68 28.86 9.25
CA VAL A 260 16.02 28.82 10.56
C VAL A 260 15.60 30.22 11.00
N LYS A 261 14.32 30.36 11.38
CA LYS A 261 13.73 31.64 11.84
C LYS A 261 14.09 31.98 13.30
N SER A 262 14.45 30.98 14.11
CA SER A 262 14.79 31.19 15.53
C SER A 262 16.09 31.99 15.69
N ARG A 263 16.13 32.91 16.66
CA ARG A 263 17.32 33.75 16.93
C ARG A 263 18.52 32.91 17.38
N ASP A 264 18.28 31.89 18.20
CA ASP A 264 19.34 31.09 18.83
C ASP A 264 20.01 30.09 17.86
N MET A 265 19.46 29.97 16.64
CA MET A 265 19.92 29.03 15.62
C MET A 265 20.10 29.71 14.26
N ARG A 266 20.38 31.02 14.26
CA ARG A 266 20.67 31.77 13.02
C ARG A 266 21.85 31.15 12.26
N GLY A 267 21.76 31.18 10.94
CA GLY A 267 22.75 30.57 10.04
C GLY A 267 22.60 29.05 9.87
N GLN A 268 21.62 28.42 10.53
CA GLN A 268 21.32 27.00 10.35
C GLN A 268 20.20 26.80 9.30
N LYS A 269 20.10 25.59 8.77
CA LYS A 269 19.06 25.15 7.85
C LYS A 269 18.01 24.29 8.57
N TYR A 270 16.74 24.55 8.30
CA TYR A 270 15.60 23.77 8.70
C TYR A 270 15.18 22.85 7.56
N VAL A 271 15.06 21.55 7.85
CA VAL A 271 14.64 20.53 6.88
C VAL A 271 13.45 19.78 7.47
N LEU A 272 12.34 19.74 6.74
CA LEU A 272 11.16 18.93 7.09
C LEU A 272 11.02 17.81 6.08
N GLN A 273 11.10 16.57 6.54
CA GLN A 273 11.09 15.41 5.68
C GLN A 273 10.05 14.39 6.13
N VAL A 274 9.34 13.84 5.14
CA VAL A 274 8.38 12.74 5.31
C VAL A 274 9.06 11.45 4.87
N ALA A 275 8.95 10.42 5.71
CA ALA A 275 9.29 9.03 5.41
C ALA A 275 8.09 8.40 4.69
N PRO A 276 8.10 8.29 3.35
CA PRO A 276 6.93 7.83 2.59
C PRO A 276 6.52 6.42 2.98
N GLU A 277 7.49 5.53 3.18
CA GLU A 277 7.28 4.11 3.46
C GLU A 277 6.75 3.84 4.89
N ASP A 278 6.83 4.82 5.80
CA ASP A 278 6.31 4.74 7.17
C ASP A 278 5.02 5.57 7.36
N CYS A 279 4.66 6.41 6.38
CA CYS A 279 3.45 7.20 6.43
C CYS A 279 2.22 6.30 6.23
N THR A 280 1.16 6.58 6.98
CA THR A 280 -0.13 5.86 6.88
C THR A 280 -1.22 6.67 6.18
N GLY A 281 -0.94 7.90 5.75
CA GLY A 281 -1.90 8.74 5.04
C GLY A 281 -3.03 9.33 5.91
N CYS A 282 -2.88 9.37 7.24
CA CYS A 282 -3.96 9.79 8.15
C CYS A 282 -4.35 11.29 8.14
N ASN A 283 -3.69 12.13 7.33
CA ASN A 283 -3.95 13.56 7.17
C ASN A 283 -3.79 14.47 8.42
N LEU A 284 -3.58 13.93 9.62
CA LEU A 284 -3.48 14.73 10.86
C LEU A 284 -2.45 15.86 10.82
N CYS A 285 -1.29 15.63 10.21
CA CYS A 285 -0.23 16.63 10.09
C CYS A 285 -0.61 17.84 9.23
N VAL A 286 -1.53 17.67 8.26
CA VAL A 286 -2.10 18.72 7.42
C VAL A 286 -3.21 19.44 8.17
N GLU A 287 -4.05 18.71 8.91
CA GLU A 287 -5.12 19.29 9.72
C GLU A 287 -4.58 20.30 10.75
N VAL A 288 -3.54 19.92 11.49
CA VAL A 288 -2.94 20.79 12.52
C VAL A 288 -2.07 21.92 11.96
N CYS A 289 -1.83 21.98 10.64
CA CYS A 289 -0.95 22.99 10.07
C CYS A 289 -1.61 24.37 10.11
N PRO A 290 -1.05 25.35 10.86
CA PRO A 290 -1.67 26.68 10.99
C PRO A 290 -1.37 27.58 9.80
N ALA A 291 -0.38 27.23 8.98
CA ALA A 291 0.09 28.05 7.88
C ALA A 291 -0.73 27.78 6.61
N LYS A 292 -1.39 28.84 6.12
CA LYS A 292 -2.24 28.83 4.93
C LYS A 292 -1.75 29.87 3.93
N ASP A 293 -1.95 29.58 2.65
CA ASP A 293 -1.73 30.54 1.57
C ASP A 293 -2.73 31.71 1.68
N ARG A 294 -2.28 32.92 1.31
CA ARG A 294 -3.08 34.15 1.42
C ARG A 294 -4.14 34.26 0.34
N GLN A 295 -3.89 33.71 -0.85
CA GLN A 295 -4.82 33.74 -1.97
C GLN A 295 -5.80 32.58 -1.91
N ASN A 296 -5.33 31.39 -1.47
CA ASN A 296 -6.17 30.21 -1.35
C ASN A 296 -5.99 29.50 0.01
N PRO A 297 -6.90 29.70 0.98
CA PRO A 297 -6.82 29.10 2.31
C PRO A 297 -6.84 27.56 2.35
N GLU A 298 -7.27 26.89 1.28
CA GLU A 298 -7.22 25.42 1.16
C GLU A 298 -5.78 24.92 1.00
N ILE A 299 -4.87 25.76 0.50
CA ILE A 299 -3.46 25.43 0.36
C ILE A 299 -2.77 25.73 1.69
N LYS A 300 -2.26 24.67 2.34
CA LYS A 300 -1.47 24.76 3.56
C LYS A 300 0.02 24.62 3.27
N ALA A 301 0.88 24.84 4.27
CA ALA A 301 2.31 24.54 4.15
C ALA A 301 2.62 23.05 3.99
N ILE A 302 1.65 22.17 4.25
CA ILE A 302 1.77 20.74 3.98
C ILE A 302 0.43 20.22 3.48
N ASN A 303 0.43 19.42 2.40
CA ASN A 303 -0.82 19.00 1.73
C ASN A 303 -0.73 17.54 1.30
N MET A 304 -1.81 16.79 1.43
CA MET A 304 -1.88 15.41 0.93
C MET A 304 -1.79 15.40 -0.60
N ARG A 305 -0.99 14.48 -1.14
CA ARG A 305 -0.91 14.20 -2.57
C ARG A 305 -0.73 12.71 -2.80
N LEU A 306 -1.31 12.20 -3.89
CA LEU A 306 -1.09 10.85 -4.37
C LEU A 306 0.40 10.54 -4.52
N VAL A 307 0.79 9.37 -4.02
CA VAL A 307 2.13 8.84 -4.20
C VAL A 307 2.25 8.38 -5.65
N ALA A 308 2.97 9.14 -6.49
CA ALA A 308 3.27 8.70 -7.85
C ALA A 308 4.14 7.42 -7.81
N PRO A 309 3.96 6.48 -8.78
CA PRO A 309 4.85 5.34 -8.93
C PRO A 309 6.28 5.86 -9.23
N GLY A 310 7.15 5.83 -8.22
CA GLY A 310 8.45 6.50 -8.29
C GLY A 310 8.95 7.09 -6.96
N THR A 311 8.56 6.50 -5.83
CA THR A 311 8.97 6.85 -4.46
C THR A 311 10.49 6.91 -4.23
N CYS A 312 11.31 6.55 -5.23
CA CYS A 312 12.77 6.59 -5.23
C CYS A 312 13.34 7.92 -4.73
N ARG A 313 12.89 9.07 -5.27
CA ARG A 313 13.44 10.40 -4.89
C ARG A 313 13.19 10.76 -3.43
N ARG A 314 12.01 10.44 -2.90
CA ARG A 314 11.65 10.77 -1.50
C ARG A 314 12.28 9.79 -0.52
N ARG A 315 12.46 8.53 -0.93
CA ARG A 315 13.23 7.53 -0.20
C ARG A 315 14.72 7.93 -0.12
N GLU A 316 15.31 8.39 -1.22
CA GLU A 316 16.66 8.93 -1.27
C GLU A 316 16.82 10.15 -0.33
N ASN A 317 15.89 11.10 -0.39
CA ASN A 317 15.85 12.23 0.54
C ASN A 317 15.80 11.76 2.00
N GLN A 318 14.95 10.77 2.32
CA GLN A 318 14.83 10.20 3.66
C GLN A 318 16.15 9.52 4.11
N LEU A 319 16.78 8.75 3.23
CA LEU A 319 18.07 8.09 3.51
C LEU A 319 19.18 9.11 3.77
N ARG A 320 19.19 10.24 3.08
CA ARG A 320 20.15 11.33 3.33
C ARG A 320 19.81 12.14 4.58
N PHE A 321 18.53 12.32 4.88
CA PHE A 321 18.05 13.04 6.06
C PHE A 321 18.37 12.28 7.36
N LEU A 322 18.18 10.96 7.41
CA LEU A 322 18.34 10.15 8.61
C LEU A 322 19.69 10.27 9.34
N PRO A 323 20.86 10.20 8.67
CA PRO A 323 22.17 10.24 9.34
C PRO A 323 22.58 11.63 9.86
N GLN A 324 21.91 12.72 9.43
CA GLN A 324 22.28 14.06 9.89
C GLN A 324 22.04 14.22 11.41
N PRO A 325 22.98 14.81 12.17
CA PRO A 325 22.81 14.98 13.61
C PRO A 325 21.60 15.88 13.90
N ALA A 326 20.72 15.44 14.79
CA ALA A 326 19.64 16.29 15.29
C ALA A 326 20.20 17.13 16.45
N ARG A 327 20.21 18.46 16.31
CA ARG A 327 20.37 19.32 17.49
C ARG A 327 19.06 19.30 18.27
N ASN A 328 19.10 18.70 19.46
CA ASN A 328 18.01 18.83 20.42
C ASN A 328 17.96 20.28 20.90
N ARG A 329 16.76 20.87 20.91
CA ARG A 329 16.49 22.05 21.75
C ARG A 329 16.46 21.53 23.19
N SER A 330 17.61 21.50 23.86
CA SER A 330 17.68 21.51 25.32
C SER A 330 17.36 22.91 25.82
#